data_AF-L8HG82-F1
#
_entry.id   AF-L8HG82-F1
#
_cell.length_a   1.000
_cell.length_b   1.000
_cell.length_c   1.000
_cell.angle_alpha   90.00
_cell.angle_beta   90.00
_cell.angle_gamma   90.00
#
_symmetry.space_group_name_H-M   'P 1'
#
loop_
_entity.id
_entity.type
_entity.pdbx_description
1 polymer ?
#
loop_
_entity_poly.entity_id
_entity_poly.type
_entity_poly.pdbx_seq_one_letter_code
_entity_poly.pdbx_strand_id
1 'polypeptide(L)'
;MSTTAGLSREKLEGEERERRLREEVPFWQQVMCRDAIQRTFTFKDFKEAWRFMNLTAEKAEEMDHHPEWFNVYNRVEVTLATHTCKGVSEYDVVLAKAMDQFALQAAAETLEAEEQKNKQ
;
A
#
# COMPACT_ATOMS: atom_id res chain seq x y z
N MET A 1 -0.99 19.18 -2.63
CA MET A 1 -1.12 19.31 -4.10
C MET A 1 -1.21 17.89 -4.63
N SER A 2 -2.29 17.52 -5.33
CA SER A 2 -2.49 16.16 -5.80
C SER A 2 -1.37 15.77 -6.78
N THR A 3 -0.66 14.70 -6.46
CA THR A 3 0.64 14.32 -7.07
C THR A 3 0.51 13.36 -8.25
N THR A 4 -0.70 13.11 -8.77
CA THR A 4 -0.91 12.20 -9.89
C THR A 4 -0.61 12.78 -11.27
N ALA A 5 -0.32 14.09 -11.35
CA ALA A 5 0.07 14.74 -12.59
C ALA A 5 1.36 14.12 -13.15
N GLY A 6 1.22 13.29 -14.19
CA GLY A 6 2.33 12.63 -14.89
C GLY A 6 2.42 11.11 -14.72
N LEU A 7 1.57 10.49 -13.91
CA LEU A 7 1.54 9.02 -13.77
C LEU A 7 0.82 8.36 -14.96
N SER A 8 1.43 7.31 -15.49
CA SER A 8 0.84 6.50 -16.57
C SER A 8 -0.01 5.34 -16.02
N ARG A 9 -1.21 5.16 -16.60
CA ARG A 9 -2.06 3.97 -16.39
C ARG A 9 -1.72 2.82 -17.35
N GLU A 10 -0.68 2.98 -18.17
CA GLU A 10 -0.18 1.90 -19.01
C GLU A 10 0.44 0.80 -18.15
N LYS A 11 0.40 -0.42 -18.69
CA LYS A 11 0.93 -1.59 -18.01
C LYS A 11 2.46 -1.54 -18.00
N LEU A 12 3.05 -1.77 -16.83
CA LEU A 12 4.49 -1.98 -16.67
C LEU A 12 4.86 -3.38 -17.18
N GLU A 13 5.86 -3.44 -18.05
CA GLU A 13 6.34 -4.68 -18.66
C GLU A 13 7.87 -4.76 -18.66
N GLY A 14 8.38 -5.98 -18.92
CA GLY A 14 9.82 -6.24 -19.11
C GLY A 14 10.70 -5.81 -17.94
N GLU A 15 11.91 -5.36 -18.28
CA GLU A 15 12.94 -4.98 -17.31
C GLU A 15 12.51 -3.82 -16.41
N GLU A 16 11.72 -2.87 -16.93
CA GLU A 16 11.30 -1.71 -16.14
C GLU A 16 10.35 -2.13 -15.01
N ARG A 17 9.38 -3.00 -15.31
CA ARG A 17 8.52 -3.59 -14.27
C ARG A 17 9.37 -4.27 -13.20
N GLU A 18 10.28 -5.16 -13.62
CA GLU A 18 11.11 -5.92 -12.68
C GLU A 18 11.99 -5.02 -11.81
N ARG A 19 12.57 -3.97 -12.41
CA ARG A 19 13.38 -2.98 -11.71
C ARG A 19 12.57 -2.24 -10.66
N ARG A 20 11.41 -1.69 -11.03
CA ARG A 20 10.55 -0.95 -10.10
C ARG A 20 10.04 -1.81 -8.96
N LEU A 21 9.60 -3.04 -9.25
CA LEU A 21 9.13 -3.95 -8.20
C LEU A 21 10.25 -4.31 -7.22
N ARG A 22 11.48 -4.47 -7.70
CA ARG A 22 12.65 -4.81 -6.88
C ARG A 22 13.18 -3.63 -6.07
N GLU A 23 13.21 -2.44 -6.65
CA GLU A 23 13.86 -1.27 -6.06
C GLU A 23 12.89 -0.44 -5.20
N GLU A 24 11.64 -0.29 -5.63
CA GLU A 24 10.70 0.62 -4.98
C GLU A 24 9.75 -0.08 -4.01
N VAL A 25 9.37 -1.32 -4.30
CA VAL A 25 8.37 -2.09 -3.52
C VAL A 25 8.82 -3.53 -3.26
N PRO A 26 10.03 -3.75 -2.71
CA PRO A 26 10.67 -5.08 -2.62
C PRO A 26 9.91 -6.11 -1.78
N PHE A 27 8.98 -5.66 -0.94
CA PHE A 27 8.17 -6.52 -0.08
C PHE A 27 6.85 -6.97 -0.71
N TRP A 28 6.53 -6.45 -1.91
CA TRP A 28 5.36 -6.82 -2.68
C TRP A 28 5.68 -7.99 -3.60
N GLN A 29 4.79 -8.97 -3.64
CA GLN A 29 4.96 -10.20 -4.40
C GLN A 29 4.00 -10.23 -5.58
N GLN A 30 4.41 -10.83 -6.69
CA GLN A 30 3.50 -11.02 -7.82
C GLN A 30 2.47 -12.10 -7.50
N VAL A 31 1.21 -11.87 -7.88
CA VAL A 31 0.12 -12.84 -7.69
C VAL A 31 0.24 -13.95 -8.73
N MET A 32 0.10 -15.20 -8.31
CA MET A 32 0.09 -16.33 -9.24
C MET A 32 -1.17 -16.27 -10.12
N CYS A 33 -1.00 -16.44 -11.44
CA CYS A 33 -2.09 -16.46 -12.43
C CYS A 33 -2.87 -15.15 -12.61
N ARG A 34 -2.44 -14.04 -12.00
CA ARG A 34 -3.04 -12.72 -12.19
C ARG A 34 -1.94 -11.67 -12.28
N ASP A 35 -2.07 -10.75 -13.23
CA ASP A 35 -1.15 -9.62 -13.31
C ASP A 35 -1.48 -8.56 -12.24
N ALA A 36 -0.97 -8.80 -11.04
CA ALA A 36 -1.17 -7.99 -9.85
C ALA A 36 0.00 -8.18 -8.90
N ILE A 37 0.14 -7.27 -7.93
CA ILE A 37 1.04 -7.42 -6.79
C ILE A 37 0.25 -7.55 -5.50
N GLN A 38 0.77 -8.29 -4.53
CA GLN A 38 0.16 -8.48 -3.24
C GLN A 38 1.16 -8.32 -2.09
N ARG A 39 0.66 -7.87 -0.95
CA ARG A 39 1.40 -7.84 0.32
C ARG A 39 0.44 -8.05 1.48
N THR A 40 0.88 -8.77 2.50
CA THR A 40 0.18 -8.85 3.79
C THR A 40 0.86 -7.95 4.80
N PHE A 41 0.09 -7.06 5.42
CA PHE A 41 0.51 -6.23 6.54
C PHE A 41 -0.04 -6.83 7.84
N THR A 42 0.80 -6.89 8.87
CA THR A 42 0.42 -7.38 10.21
C THR A 42 0.82 -6.34 11.24
N PHE A 43 -0.13 -5.96 12.08
CA PHE A 43 -0.01 -4.89 13.07
C PHE A 43 -0.12 -5.44 14.50
N LYS A 44 0.07 -4.60 15.52
CA LYS A 44 -0.10 -4.99 16.94
C LYS A 44 -1.55 -5.34 17.26
N ASP A 45 -2.48 -4.51 16.78
CA ASP A 45 -3.91 -4.64 17.05
C ASP A 45 -4.77 -4.09 15.90
N PHE A 46 -6.10 -4.13 16.08
CA PHE A 46 -7.04 -3.61 15.09
C PHE A 46 -6.96 -2.08 14.94
N LYS A 47 -6.57 -1.32 15.97
CA LYS A 47 -6.51 0.14 15.89
C LYS A 47 -5.36 0.59 14.98
N GLU A 48 -4.21 -0.07 15.07
CA GLU A 48 -3.10 0.15 14.13
C GLU A 48 -3.46 -0.24 12.70
N ALA A 49 -4.09 -1.40 12.51
CA ALA A 49 -4.56 -1.81 11.19
C ALA A 49 -5.54 -0.79 10.59
N TRP A 50 -6.48 -0.28 11.41
CA TRP A 50 -7.45 0.72 10.96
C TRP A 50 -6.81 2.07 10.63
N ARG A 51 -5.80 2.52 11.40
CA ARG A 51 -5.01 3.72 11.06
C ARG A 51 -4.35 3.60 9.70
N PHE A 52 -3.67 2.48 9.45
CA PHE A 52 -3.08 2.17 8.15
C PHE A 52 -4.12 2.19 7.03
N MET A 53 -5.30 1.58 7.25
CA MET A 53 -6.38 1.56 6.27
C MET A 53 -6.91 2.98 5.99
N ASN A 54 -7.09 3.82 7.01
CA ASN A 54 -7.55 5.20 6.81
C ASN A 54 -6.57 6.03 5.98
N LEU A 55 -5.27 5.99 6.31
CA LEU A 55 -4.24 6.68 5.53
C LEU A 55 -4.21 6.20 4.08
N THR A 56 -4.35 4.89 3.88
CA THR A 56 -4.44 4.28 2.55
C THR A 56 -5.67 4.76 1.79
N ALA A 57 -6.84 4.83 2.45
CA ALA A 57 -8.08 5.27 1.82
C ALA A 57 -8.01 6.73 1.36
N GLU A 58 -7.43 7.61 2.17
CA GLU A 58 -7.18 9.01 1.79
C GLU A 58 -6.28 9.11 0.55
N LYS A 59 -5.20 8.32 0.51
CA LYS A 59 -4.28 8.32 -0.63
C LYS A 59 -4.91 7.71 -1.89
N ALA A 60 -5.67 6.63 -1.73
CA ALA A 60 -6.39 5.98 -2.82
C ALA A 60 -7.39 6.94 -3.48
N GLU A 61 -8.13 7.71 -2.69
CA GLU A 61 -9.07 8.73 -3.17
C GLU A 61 -8.33 9.88 -3.88
N GLU A 62 -7.22 10.39 -3.31
CA GLU A 62 -6.39 11.42 -3.97
C GLU A 62 -5.90 10.96 -5.36
N MET A 63 -5.66 9.65 -5.50
CA MET A 63 -5.12 9.04 -6.72
C MET A 63 -6.19 8.56 -7.71
N ASP A 64 -7.46 8.50 -7.30
CA ASP A 64 -8.51 7.75 -8.00
C ASP A 64 -8.03 6.33 -8.38
N HIS A 65 -7.42 5.65 -7.41
CA HIS A 65 -6.85 4.30 -7.57
C HIS A 65 -6.96 3.53 -6.28
N HIS A 66 -7.78 2.47 -6.29
CA HIS A 66 -8.24 1.81 -5.08
C HIS A 66 -7.61 0.43 -4.91
N PRO A 67 -7.25 0.01 -3.68
CA PRO A 67 -6.77 -1.33 -3.42
C PRO A 67 -7.92 -2.35 -3.39
N GLU A 68 -7.60 -3.59 -3.71
CA GLU A 68 -8.39 -4.74 -3.25
C GLU A 68 -7.77 -5.22 -1.94
N TRP A 69 -8.56 -5.31 -0.87
CA TRP A 69 -8.04 -5.77 0.41
C TRP A 69 -9.01 -6.64 1.22
N PHE A 70 -8.45 -7.43 2.13
CA PHE A 70 -9.16 -8.24 3.09
C PHE A 70 -8.54 -8.02 4.48
N ASN A 71 -9.34 -7.55 5.44
CA ASN A 71 -8.88 -7.29 6.80
C ASN A 71 -9.53 -8.28 7.79
N VAL A 72 -8.68 -8.87 8.63
CA VAL A 72 -9.08 -9.66 9.79
C VAL A 72 -8.27 -9.19 10.99
N TYR A 73 -8.92 -8.48 11.91
CA TYR A 73 -8.28 -7.93 13.10
C TYR A 73 -7.02 -7.11 12.75
N ASN A 74 -5.84 -7.56 13.16
CA ASN A 74 -4.56 -6.88 12.95
C ASN A 74 -3.88 -7.24 11.63
N ARG A 75 -4.51 -8.04 10.76
CA ARG A 75 -3.95 -8.48 9.47
C ARG A 75 -4.73 -7.86 8.31
N VAL A 76 -4.01 -7.24 7.38
CA VAL A 76 -4.57 -6.67 6.14
C VAL A 76 -3.85 -7.27 4.95
N GLU A 77 -4.56 -8.06 4.16
CA GLU A 77 -4.08 -8.60 2.89
C GLU A 77 -4.45 -7.63 1.78
N VAL A 78 -3.49 -7.21 0.97
CA VAL A 78 -3.69 -6.20 -0.08
C VAL A 78 -3.24 -6.77 -1.41
N THR A 79 -4.06 -6.58 -2.44
CA THR A 79 -3.76 -6.83 -3.84
C THR A 79 -3.95 -5.54 -4.64
N LEU A 80 -2.99 -5.19 -5.47
CA LEU A 80 -3.02 -4.01 -6.35
C LEU A 80 -2.90 -4.42 -7.81
N ALA A 81 -3.79 -3.88 -8.62
CA ALA A 81 -3.74 -3.93 -10.07
C ALA A 81 -4.56 -2.77 -10.64
N THR A 82 -4.15 -2.29 -11.80
CA THR A 82 -4.88 -1.27 -12.55
C THR A 82 -5.89 -1.93 -13.49
N HIS A 83 -7.19 -1.74 -13.20
CA HIS A 83 -8.28 -2.37 -13.96
C HIS A 83 -8.27 -2.02 -15.45
N THR A 84 -7.92 -0.78 -15.81
CA THR A 84 -7.95 -0.31 -17.20
C THR A 84 -6.91 -0.99 -18.08
N CYS A 85 -5.73 -1.28 -17.56
CA CYS A 85 -4.67 -1.97 -18.30
C CYS A 85 -4.59 -3.48 -17.99
N LYS A 86 -5.46 -3.98 -17.10
CA LYS A 86 -5.52 -5.39 -16.67
C LYS A 86 -4.16 -5.90 -16.19
N GLY A 87 -3.45 -5.07 -15.43
CA GLY A 87 -2.09 -5.36 -14.98
C GLY A 87 -1.57 -4.35 -13.98
N VAL A 88 -0.29 -4.46 -13.64
CA VAL A 88 0.40 -3.52 -12.76
C VAL A 88 0.79 -2.28 -13.57
N SER A 89 0.40 -1.10 -13.10
CA SER A 89 0.82 0.21 -13.64
C SER A 89 1.66 1.00 -12.63
N GLU A 90 2.04 2.23 -12.98
CA GLU A 90 2.72 3.14 -12.06
C GLU A 90 1.88 3.46 -10.82
N TYR A 91 0.55 3.50 -10.97
CA TYR A 91 -0.37 3.78 -9.86
C TYR A 91 -0.29 2.70 -8.78
N ASP A 92 -0.14 1.44 -9.18
CA ASP A 92 0.02 0.33 -8.26
C ASP A 92 1.33 0.43 -7.47
N VAL A 93 2.44 0.79 -8.14
CA VAL A 93 3.74 0.97 -7.50
C VAL A 93 3.73 2.16 -6.52
N VAL A 94 3.13 3.28 -6.93
CA VAL A 94 3.04 4.49 -6.08
C VAL A 94 2.17 4.22 -4.86
N LEU A 95 1.01 3.59 -5.03
CA LEU A 95 0.14 3.25 -3.91
C LEU A 95 0.80 2.22 -2.98
N ALA A 96 1.43 1.18 -3.53
CA ALA A 96 2.19 0.21 -2.75
C ALA A 96 3.26 0.86 -1.86
N LYS A 97 4.03 1.81 -2.43
CA LYS A 97 5.07 2.55 -1.71
C LYS A 97 4.48 3.45 -0.62
N ALA A 98 3.35 4.11 -0.87
CA ALA A 98 2.65 4.89 0.14
C ALA A 98 2.14 3.99 1.29
N MET A 99 1.57 2.83 0.96
CA MET A 99 1.11 1.85 1.96
C MET A 99 2.27 1.34 2.84
N ASP A 100 3.45 1.11 2.26
CA ASP A 100 4.64 0.75 3.02
C ASP A 100 5.03 1.84 4.05
N GLN A 101 4.91 3.11 3.68
CA GLN A 101 5.15 4.24 4.60
C GLN A 101 4.07 4.35 5.67
N PHE A 102 2.80 4.21 5.29
CA PHE A 102 1.67 4.27 6.22
C PHE A 102 1.70 3.14 7.24
N ALA A 103 2.20 1.96 6.86
CA ALA A 103 2.38 0.85 7.79
C ALA A 103 3.38 1.19 8.91
N LEU A 104 4.47 1.90 8.58
CA LEU A 104 5.45 2.38 9.56
C LEU A 104 4.85 3.48 10.45
N GLN A 105 4.12 4.43 9.85
CA GLN A 105 3.48 5.51 10.59
C GLN A 105 2.44 4.99 11.59
N ALA A 106 1.59 4.05 11.16
CA ALA A 106 0.54 3.48 12.01
C ALA A 106 1.11 2.78 13.26
N ALA A 107 2.30 2.18 13.15
CA ALA A 107 3.01 1.56 14.26
C ALA A 107 3.69 2.60 15.18
N ALA A 108 4.26 3.67 14.62
CA ALA A 108 4.94 4.72 15.38
C ALA A 108 3.99 5.48 16.32
N GLU A 109 2.78 5.82 15.86
CA GLU A 109 1.78 6.55 16.66
C GLU A 109 1.38 5.80 17.94
N THR A 110 1.37 4.46 17.91
CA THR A 110 1.09 3.66 19.12
C THR A 110 2.18 3.83 20.17
N LEU A 111 3.45 3.82 19.76
CA LEU A 111 4.58 3.95 20.68
C LEU A 111 4.54 5.31 21.39
N GLU A 112 4.29 6.39 20.64
CA GLU A 112 4.18 7.74 21.20
C GLU A 112 3.02 7.85 22.20
N ALA A 113 1.86 7.28 21.88
CA ALA A 113 0.69 7.28 22.76
C ALA A 113 0.93 6.47 24.05
N GLU A 114 1.69 5.37 23.98
CA GLU A 114 2.06 4.56 25.14
C GLU A 114 3.09 5.27 26.04
N GLU A 115 4.08 5.93 25.44
CA GLU A 115 5.06 6.73 26.19
C GLU A 115 4.41 7.90 26.94
N GLN A 116 3.42 8.56 26.33
CA GLN A 116 2.70 9.67 26.97
C GLN A 116 1.88 9.20 28.19
N LYS A 117 1.24 8.03 28.10
CA LYS A 117 0.52 7.43 29.23
C LYS A 117 1.43 7.06 30.39
N ASN A 118 2.65 6.59 30.11
CA ASN A 118 3.61 6.20 31.14
C ASN A 118 4.28 7.40 31.83
N LYS A 119 4.15 8.60 31.26
CA LYS A 119 4.65 9.86 31.85
C LYS A 119 3.60 10.56 32.73
N GLN A 120 2.41 9.99 32.86
CA GLN A 120 1.24 10.56 33.53
C GLN A 120 0.86 9.73 34.75
#